data_AF-A0A017HV91-F1
#
_entry.id   AF-A0A017HV91-F1
#
_cell.length_a   1.000
_cell.length_b   1.000
_cell.length_c   1.000
_cell.angle_alpha   90.00
_cell.angle_beta   90.00
_cell.angle_gamma   90.00
#
_symmetry.space_group_name_H-M   'P 1'
#
loop_
_entity.id
_entity.type
_entity.pdbx_description
1 polymer ?
#
loop_
_entity_poly.entity_id
_entity_poly.type
_entity_poly.pdbx_seq_one_letter_code
_entity_poly.pdbx_strand_id
1 'polypeptide(L)'
;MRAGRIIIVALLLTALAMGVGMWWLQVYAYYDELTPEQAGPVTLVLKGNEGGETIAASDLRAIDSESSPIRFRECFTTSEPLDALAQKFEAYEEPTPLNAPGWFDCFDAEAIGDALESGEGRAFLSVKDIRYGIDRVVAVLPDGRGFAWQQINACGEVVFNGEPAPEGCPPVPERLE
;
A
#
# COMPACT_ATOMS: atom_id res chain seq x y z
N MET A 1 -47.52 -21.15 -8.94
CA MET A 1 -46.44 -21.11 -7.92
C MET A 1 -46.97 -20.38 -6.70
N ARG A 2 -46.82 -20.95 -5.50
CA ARG A 2 -47.32 -20.34 -4.24
C ARG A 2 -46.52 -19.08 -3.95
N ALA A 3 -47.18 -17.95 -3.68
CA ALA A 3 -46.56 -16.62 -3.55
C ALA A 3 -45.29 -16.57 -2.67
N GLY A 4 -45.24 -17.38 -1.60
CA GLY A 4 -44.05 -17.50 -0.75
C GLY A 4 -42.78 -17.94 -1.49
N ARG A 5 -42.89 -18.82 -2.50
CA ARG A 5 -41.74 -19.25 -3.31
C ARG A 5 -41.20 -18.11 -4.18
N ILE A 6 -42.08 -17.25 -4.68
CA ILE A 6 -41.68 -16.07 -5.48
C ILE A 6 -40.95 -15.07 -4.58
N ILE A 7 -41.47 -14.82 -3.38
CA ILE A 7 -40.83 -13.93 -2.41
C ILE A 7 -39.45 -14.45 -2.01
N ILE A 8 -39.32 -15.75 -1.71
CA ILE A 8 -38.02 -16.36 -1.37
C ILE A 8 -37.01 -16.21 -2.51
N VAL A 9 -37.42 -16.50 -3.75
CA VAL A 9 -36.54 -16.36 -4.91
C VAL A 9 -36.12 -14.90 -5.12
N ALA A 10 -37.06 -13.95 -4.98
CA ALA A 10 -36.75 -12.53 -5.10
C ALA A 10 -35.71 -12.09 -4.05
N LEU A 11 -35.89 -12.49 -2.79
CA LEU A 11 -34.94 -12.18 -1.72
C LEU A 11 -33.55 -12.75 -1.99
N LEU A 12 -33.46 -14.00 -2.46
CA LEU A 12 -32.17 -14.63 -2.80
C LEU A 12 -31.48 -13.91 -3.97
N LEU A 13 -32.23 -13.51 -5.00
CA LEU A 13 -31.68 -12.77 -6.13
C LEU A 13 -31.19 -11.39 -5.72
N THR A 14 -31.94 -10.67 -4.89
CA THR A 14 -31.51 -9.37 -4.35
C THR A 14 -30.27 -9.51 -3.49
N ALA A 15 -30.22 -10.49 -2.59
CA ALA A 15 -29.04 -10.75 -1.76
C ALA A 15 -27.80 -11.06 -2.61
N LEU A 16 -27.95 -11.89 -3.64
CA LEU A 16 -26.87 -12.19 -4.58
C LEU A 16 -26.41 -10.94 -5.35
N ALA A 17 -27.35 -10.14 -5.87
CA ALA A 17 -27.04 -8.92 -6.61
C ALA A 17 -26.28 -7.91 -5.73
N MET A 18 -26.72 -7.73 -4.47
CA MET A 18 -26.05 -6.85 -3.52
C MET A 18 -24.66 -7.38 -3.14
N GLY A 19 -24.51 -8.69 -2.94
CA GLY A 19 -23.21 -9.31 -2.65
C GLY A 19 -22.21 -9.15 -3.80
N VAL A 20 -22.64 -9.42 -5.03
CA VAL A 20 -21.82 -9.21 -6.24
C VAL A 20 -21.49 -7.72 -6.42
N GLY A 21 -22.46 -6.83 -6.20
CA GLY A 21 -22.24 -5.39 -6.26
C GLY A 21 -21.19 -4.91 -5.26
N MET A 22 -21.28 -5.35 -3.99
CA MET A 22 -20.31 -5.02 -2.96
C MET A 22 -18.91 -5.53 -3.28
N TRP A 23 -18.80 -6.78 -3.75
CA TRP A 23 -17.51 -7.35 -4.20
C TRP A 23 -16.90 -6.53 -5.35
N TRP A 24 -17.71 -6.20 -6.36
CA TRP A 24 -17.25 -5.41 -7.50
C TRP A 24 -16.79 -4.01 -7.09
N LEU A 25 -17.52 -3.35 -6.19
CA LEU A 25 -17.14 -2.05 -5.66
C LEU A 25 -15.79 -2.11 -4.92
N GLN A 26 -15.60 -3.13 -4.07
CA GLN A 26 -14.37 -3.25 -3.29
C GLN A 26 -13.14 -3.60 -4.13
N VAL A 27 -13.29 -4.45 -5.15
CA VAL A 27 -12.16 -5.01 -5.91
C VAL A 27 -11.86 -4.24 -7.19
N TYR A 28 -12.86 -3.62 -7.82
CA TYR A 28 -12.71 -2.96 -9.12
C TYR A 28 -13.08 -1.49 -9.09
N ALA A 29 -14.30 -1.14 -8.66
CA ALA A 29 -14.86 0.19 -8.93
C ALA A 29 -14.10 1.37 -8.31
N TYR A 30 -13.47 1.13 -7.15
CA TYR A 30 -12.75 2.16 -6.40
C TYR A 30 -11.24 2.08 -6.58
N TYR A 31 -10.74 1.19 -7.44
CA TYR A 31 -9.32 1.15 -7.77
C TYR A 31 -9.10 1.74 -9.15
N ASP A 32 -8.12 2.64 -9.22
CA ASP A 32 -7.68 3.26 -10.45
C ASP A 32 -6.25 2.80 -10.75
N GLU A 33 -5.99 2.45 -12.01
CA GLU A 33 -4.61 2.32 -12.50
C GLU A 33 -4.00 3.71 -12.68
N LEU A 34 -2.82 3.91 -12.15
CA LEU A 34 -2.11 5.18 -12.23
C LEU A 34 -1.17 5.18 -13.43
N THR A 35 -1.10 6.31 -14.15
CA THR A 35 0.00 6.53 -15.09
C THR A 35 1.31 6.75 -14.32
N PRO A 36 2.48 6.55 -14.96
CA PRO A 36 3.78 6.82 -14.33
C PRO A 36 3.89 8.25 -13.76
N GLU A 37 3.27 9.24 -14.41
CA GLU A 37 3.24 10.62 -13.92
C GLU A 37 2.39 10.79 -12.66
N GLN A 38 1.31 10.01 -12.51
CA GLN A 38 0.44 10.03 -11.34
C GLN A 38 1.06 9.28 -10.15
N ALA A 39 1.74 8.17 -10.40
CA ALA A 39 2.47 7.42 -9.37
C ALA A 39 3.65 8.23 -8.79
N GLY A 40 4.31 9.00 -9.68
CA GLY A 40 5.46 9.82 -9.36
C GLY A 40 6.78 9.01 -9.33
N PRO A 41 7.91 9.68 -9.07
CA PRO A 41 9.20 9.01 -8.96
C PRO A 41 9.32 8.20 -7.67
N VAL A 42 9.99 7.05 -7.75
CA VAL A 42 10.34 6.25 -6.56
C VAL A 42 11.43 6.97 -5.77
N THR A 43 11.05 7.52 -4.62
CA THR A 43 11.95 8.29 -3.73
C THR A 43 12.16 7.52 -2.43
N LEU A 44 13.39 7.50 -1.92
CA LEU A 44 13.77 6.88 -0.65
C LEU A 44 14.42 7.89 0.29
N VAL A 45 14.16 7.77 1.59
CA VAL A 45 14.73 8.64 2.63
C VAL A 45 16.16 8.21 2.93
N LEU A 46 17.09 9.16 2.97
CA LEU A 46 18.51 8.93 3.29
C LEU A 46 18.71 8.57 4.78
N LYS A 47 19.68 7.72 5.10
CA LYS A 47 20.03 7.45 6.50
C LYS A 47 20.52 8.69 7.22
N GLY A 48 19.99 8.94 8.42
CA GLY A 48 20.45 10.00 9.31
C GLY A 48 20.10 11.43 8.84
N ASN A 49 19.23 11.59 7.84
CA ASN A 49 18.70 12.87 7.39
C ASN A 49 17.24 12.69 6.92
N GLU A 50 16.44 13.74 6.95
CA GLU A 50 15.07 13.77 6.42
C GLU A 50 15.02 13.98 4.90
N GLY A 51 16.17 14.09 4.23
CA GLY A 51 16.25 14.26 2.78
C GLY A 51 15.91 12.97 2.02
N GLY A 52 15.09 13.10 0.97
CA GLY A 52 14.80 12.01 0.03
C GLY A 52 15.66 12.08 -1.24
N GLU A 53 15.97 10.91 -1.82
CA GLU A 53 16.58 10.81 -3.14
C GLU A 53 15.80 9.84 -4.03
N THR A 54 15.59 10.23 -5.29
CA THR A 54 14.93 9.40 -6.29
C THR A 54 15.89 8.34 -6.83
N ILE A 55 15.43 7.08 -6.86
CA ILE A 55 16.17 5.97 -7.45
C ILE A 55 15.75 5.73 -8.90
N ALA A 56 16.64 5.10 -9.68
CA ALA A 56 16.31 4.72 -11.05
C ALA A 56 15.32 3.55 -11.06
N ALA A 57 14.08 3.81 -11.47
CA ALA A 57 13.01 2.83 -11.59
C ALA A 57 12.47 2.77 -13.03
N SER A 58 12.13 1.56 -13.49
CA SER A 58 11.48 1.29 -14.78
C SER A 58 10.29 0.34 -14.62
N ASP A 59 9.53 0.16 -15.70
CA ASP A 59 8.40 -0.77 -15.76
C ASP A 59 7.35 -0.54 -14.66
N LEU A 60 7.14 0.73 -14.33
CA LEU A 60 6.27 1.16 -13.24
C LEU A 60 4.81 0.80 -13.56
N ARG A 61 4.19 0.06 -12.64
CA ARG A 61 2.75 -0.21 -12.60
C ARG A 61 2.26 0.17 -11.21
N ALA A 62 1.23 0.99 -11.13
CA ALA A 62 0.67 1.41 -9.84
C ALA A 62 -0.85 1.46 -9.88
N ILE A 63 -1.44 1.23 -8.72
CA ILE A 63 -2.87 1.39 -8.46
C ILE A 63 -3.07 2.17 -7.17
N ASP A 64 -4.16 2.91 -7.10
CA ASP A 64 -4.57 3.57 -5.86
C ASP A 64 -6.09 3.60 -5.73
N SER A 65 -6.57 4.00 -4.56
CA SER A 65 -7.99 4.13 -4.26
C SER A 65 -8.20 5.26 -3.27
N GLU A 66 -8.95 6.28 -3.68
CA GLU A 66 -9.30 7.41 -2.80
C GLU A 66 -10.10 6.98 -1.56
N SER A 67 -10.71 5.80 -1.59
CA SER A 67 -11.51 5.28 -0.47
C SER A 67 -10.69 4.94 0.78
N SER A 68 -9.37 4.81 0.66
CA SER A 68 -8.48 4.54 1.81
C SER A 68 -7.01 4.77 1.46
N PRO A 69 -6.23 5.50 2.29
CA PRO A 69 -4.82 5.80 2.00
C PRO A 69 -3.93 4.55 1.88
N ILE A 70 -4.24 3.47 2.62
CA ILE A 70 -3.45 2.23 2.60
C ILE A 70 -3.70 1.32 1.38
N ARG A 71 -4.42 1.79 0.36
CA ARG A 71 -4.75 0.99 -0.84
C ARG A 71 -3.75 1.15 -1.98
N PHE A 72 -2.86 2.15 -1.92
CA PHE A 72 -1.81 2.35 -2.90
C PHE A 72 -0.88 1.13 -3.02
N ARG A 73 -0.67 0.65 -4.24
CA ARG A 73 0.30 -0.40 -4.57
C ARG A 73 1.06 -0.02 -5.82
N GLU A 74 2.34 -0.35 -5.85
CA GLU A 74 3.20 -0.12 -6.99
C GLU A 74 4.20 -1.25 -7.13
N CYS A 75 4.52 -1.59 -8.38
CA CYS A 75 5.60 -2.49 -8.75
C CYS A 75 6.50 -1.76 -9.74
N PHE A 76 7.80 -1.99 -9.65
CA PHE A 76 8.79 -1.46 -10.57
C PHE A 76 10.01 -2.38 -10.61
N THR A 77 10.96 -2.06 -11.48
CA THR A 77 12.29 -2.67 -11.48
C THR A 77 13.37 -1.60 -11.33
N THR A 78 14.43 -1.92 -10.59
CA THR A 78 15.60 -1.05 -10.46
C THR A 78 16.88 -1.80 -10.80
N SER A 79 17.85 -1.08 -11.36
CA SER A 79 19.20 -1.59 -11.61
C SER A 79 20.17 -1.30 -10.46
N GLU A 80 19.72 -0.59 -9.42
CA GLU A 80 20.53 -0.28 -8.26
C GLU A 80 20.73 -1.53 -7.38
N PRO A 81 21.97 -1.89 -7.03
CA PRO A 81 22.22 -3.04 -6.17
C PRO A 81 21.60 -2.87 -4.78
N LEU A 82 20.91 -3.90 -4.28
CA LEU A 82 20.24 -3.88 -2.98
C LEU A 82 21.17 -3.46 -1.83
N ASP A 83 22.43 -3.89 -1.83
CA ASP A 83 23.41 -3.51 -0.81
C ASP A 83 23.81 -2.03 -0.88
N ALA A 84 23.79 -1.42 -2.06
CA ALA A 84 24.03 0.01 -2.21
C ALA A 84 22.86 0.82 -1.64
N LEU A 85 21.63 0.39 -1.93
CA LEU A 85 20.42 0.97 -1.33
C LEU A 85 20.46 0.83 0.20
N ALA A 86 20.79 -0.36 0.69
CA ALA A 86 20.85 -0.68 2.12
C ALA A 86 21.86 0.14 2.92
N GLN A 87 22.94 0.60 2.29
CA GLN A 87 23.93 1.44 2.95
C GLN A 87 23.48 2.90 3.02
N LYS A 88 22.69 3.35 2.05
CA LYS A 88 22.35 4.75 1.83
C LYS A 88 21.01 5.18 2.42
N PHE A 89 20.01 4.30 2.35
CA PHE A 89 18.62 4.65 2.66
C PHE A 89 18.16 4.08 4.00
N GLU A 90 17.24 4.80 4.63
CA GLU A 90 16.63 4.45 5.91
C GLU A 90 15.85 3.14 5.76
N ALA A 91 16.21 2.14 6.55
CA ALA A 91 15.52 0.87 6.58
C ALA A 91 14.14 1.04 7.22
N TYR A 92 13.14 0.33 6.72
CA TYR A 92 11.82 0.31 7.34
C TYR A 92 11.73 -0.91 8.26
N GLU A 93 11.45 -0.69 9.55
CA GLU A 93 11.59 -1.73 10.58
C GLU A 93 10.51 -2.83 10.52
N GLU A 94 9.25 -2.43 10.33
CA GLU A 94 8.10 -3.34 10.35
C GLU A 94 7.27 -3.24 9.06
N PRO A 95 7.83 -3.69 7.92
CA PRO A 95 7.12 -3.65 6.65
C PRO A 95 6.02 -4.71 6.61
N THR A 96 4.76 -4.29 6.45
CA THR A 96 3.60 -5.19 6.39
C THR A 96 2.82 -4.95 5.09
N PRO A 97 3.27 -5.51 3.95
CA PRO A 97 2.56 -5.35 2.68
C PRO A 97 1.17 -5.99 2.78
N LEU A 98 0.13 -5.23 2.44
CA LEU A 98 -1.24 -5.72 2.40
C LEU A 98 -1.63 -6.17 0.99
N ASN A 99 -2.56 -7.11 0.90
CA ASN A 99 -3.02 -7.69 -0.37
C ASN A 99 -3.47 -6.63 -1.38
N ALA A 100 -3.09 -6.85 -2.65
CA ALA A 100 -3.63 -6.13 -3.79
C ALA A 100 -4.87 -6.86 -4.35
N PRO A 101 -5.73 -6.19 -5.15
CA PRO A 101 -6.75 -6.87 -5.93
C PRO A 101 -6.13 -7.92 -6.86
N GLY A 102 -6.77 -9.09 -7.00
CA GLY A 102 -6.20 -10.19 -7.79
C GLY A 102 -6.02 -9.93 -9.29
N TRP A 103 -6.53 -8.82 -9.82
CA TRP A 103 -6.25 -8.38 -11.20
C TRP A 103 -4.94 -7.58 -11.31
N PHE A 104 -4.41 -7.06 -10.20
CA PHE A 104 -3.12 -6.39 -10.13
C PHE A 104 -2.02 -7.39 -9.77
N ASP A 105 -1.72 -8.25 -10.75
CA ASP A 105 -0.89 -9.45 -10.64
C ASP A 105 0.59 -9.22 -10.29
N CYS A 106 1.10 -7.99 -10.37
CA CYS A 106 2.51 -7.74 -10.08
C CYS A 106 2.82 -7.64 -8.58
N PHE A 107 1.80 -7.43 -7.73
CA PHE A 107 1.98 -7.22 -6.30
C PHE A 107 1.45 -8.42 -5.52
N ASP A 108 2.35 -9.33 -5.16
CA ASP A 108 2.06 -10.49 -4.32
C ASP A 108 2.53 -10.21 -2.89
N ALA A 109 1.60 -9.84 -2.01
CA ALA A 109 1.92 -9.45 -0.64
C ALA A 109 2.52 -10.60 0.19
N GLU A 110 2.10 -11.85 -0.06
CA GLU A 110 2.62 -13.03 0.64
C GLU A 110 4.07 -13.27 0.22
N ALA A 111 4.35 -13.29 -1.09
CA ALA A 111 5.71 -13.47 -1.58
C ALA A 111 6.65 -12.32 -1.17
N ILE A 112 6.17 -11.07 -1.15
CA ILE A 112 6.95 -9.92 -0.67
C ILE A 112 7.22 -10.06 0.83
N GLY A 113 6.20 -10.41 1.63
CA GLY A 113 6.34 -10.64 3.07
C GLY A 113 7.38 -11.71 3.38
N ASP A 114 7.28 -12.88 2.74
CA ASP A 114 8.22 -13.99 2.90
C ASP A 114 9.67 -13.58 2.56
N ALA A 115 9.85 -12.81 1.47
CA ALA A 115 11.16 -12.32 1.07
C ALA A 115 11.75 -11.33 2.09
N LEU A 116 10.91 -10.49 2.71
CA LEU A 116 11.34 -9.54 3.74
C LEU A 116 11.66 -10.26 5.07
N GLU A 117 10.82 -11.20 5.49
CA GLU A 117 11.01 -11.96 6.73
C GLU A 117 12.24 -12.88 6.67
N SER A 118 12.52 -13.47 5.50
CA SER A 118 13.73 -14.27 5.29
C SER A 118 15.01 -13.44 5.13
N GLY A 119 14.88 -12.11 5.01
CA GLY A 119 15.99 -11.20 4.77
C GLY A 119 16.56 -11.23 3.35
N GLU A 120 15.85 -11.86 2.41
CA GLU A 120 16.18 -11.82 0.98
C GLU A 120 15.95 -10.41 0.42
N GLY A 121 14.81 -9.81 0.73
CA GLY A 121 14.48 -8.44 0.40
C GLY A 121 14.85 -7.46 1.52
N ARG A 122 14.90 -6.17 1.19
CA ARG A 122 14.94 -5.10 2.20
C ARG A 122 13.87 -4.06 1.94
N ALA A 123 13.25 -3.57 3.00
CA ALA A 123 12.30 -2.46 2.96
C ALA A 123 12.96 -1.15 3.42
N PHE A 124 12.53 -0.07 2.80
CA PHE A 124 13.04 1.28 2.99
C PHE A 124 11.88 2.26 3.16
N LEU A 125 12.10 3.28 3.97
CA LEU A 125 11.18 4.39 4.08
C LEU A 125 11.23 5.22 2.79
N SER A 126 10.10 5.37 2.12
CA SER A 126 9.99 6.18 0.90
C SER A 126 9.54 7.59 1.20
N VAL A 127 8.39 7.73 1.86
CA VAL A 127 7.85 9.02 2.30
C VAL A 127 7.25 8.81 3.67
N LYS A 128 7.77 9.53 4.66
CA LYS A 128 7.21 9.54 6.01
C LYS A 128 5.98 10.42 6.06
N ASP A 129 4.92 9.95 6.71
CA ASP A 129 3.69 10.71 6.92
C ASP A 129 3.16 11.35 5.62
N ILE A 130 3.15 10.59 4.51
CA ILE A 130 2.58 11.05 3.22
C ILE A 130 1.14 11.55 3.41
N ARG A 131 0.42 10.88 4.31
CA ARG A 131 -0.71 11.41 5.06
C ARG A 131 -0.39 11.18 6.54
N TYR A 132 -0.99 11.96 7.43
CA TYR A 132 -0.77 11.80 8.87
C TYR A 132 -0.92 10.34 9.29
N GLY A 133 0.11 9.74 9.89
CA GLY A 133 0.04 8.38 10.38
C GLY A 133 0.17 7.30 9.31
N ILE A 134 0.47 7.67 8.06
CA ILE A 134 0.64 6.78 6.91
C ILE A 134 2.00 7.03 6.27
N ASP A 135 2.81 5.98 6.18
CA ASP A 135 4.06 6.01 5.45
C ASP A 135 3.90 5.36 4.08
N ARG A 136 4.71 5.82 3.11
CA ARG A 136 5.02 5.06 1.91
C ARG A 136 6.28 4.25 2.17
N VAL A 137 6.21 2.96 1.90
CA VAL A 137 7.30 1.98 2.07
C VAL A 137 7.64 1.42 0.70
N VAL A 138 8.94 1.19 0.47
CA VAL A 138 9.46 0.55 -0.74
C VAL A 138 10.28 -0.66 -0.33
N ALA A 139 9.95 -1.84 -0.84
CA ALA A 139 10.79 -3.02 -0.77
C ALA A 139 11.53 -3.23 -2.09
N VAL A 140 12.78 -3.69 -2.00
CA VAL A 140 13.56 -4.12 -3.16
C VAL A 140 14.14 -5.51 -2.89
N LEU A 141 14.02 -6.39 -3.88
CA LEU A 141 14.56 -7.74 -3.87
C LEU A 141 15.93 -7.81 -4.58
N PRO A 142 16.72 -8.87 -4.36
CA PRO A 142 18.06 -9.01 -4.95
C PRO A 142 18.06 -9.10 -6.49
N ASP A 143 16.94 -9.52 -7.08
CA ASP A 143 16.75 -9.60 -8.53
C ASP A 143 16.36 -8.25 -9.17
N GLY A 144 16.28 -7.17 -8.37
CA GLY A 144 15.96 -5.82 -8.81
C GLY A 144 14.45 -5.54 -8.89
N ARG A 145 13.57 -6.50 -8.56
CA ARG A 145 12.14 -6.21 -8.41
C ARG A 145 11.92 -5.32 -7.20
N GLY A 146 11.17 -4.24 -7.42
CA GLY A 146 10.79 -3.27 -6.40
C GLY A 146 9.28 -3.21 -6.24
N PHE A 147 8.83 -2.95 -5.02
CA PHE A 147 7.42 -2.87 -4.65
C PHE A 147 7.23 -1.70 -3.71
N ALA A 148 6.17 -0.91 -3.90
CA ALA A 148 5.81 0.14 -2.96
C ALA A 148 4.37 -0.01 -2.49
N TRP A 149 4.13 0.34 -1.24
CA TRP A 149 2.79 0.40 -0.66
C TRP A 149 2.71 1.49 0.40
N GLN A 150 1.49 1.83 0.77
CA GLN A 150 1.23 2.70 1.91
C GLN A 150 0.76 1.87 3.10
N GLN A 151 1.32 2.14 4.28
CA GLN A 151 0.93 1.46 5.53
C GLN A 151 0.80 2.45 6.69
N ILE A 152 0.01 2.04 7.69
CA ILE A 152 -0.14 2.78 8.93
C ILE A 152 1.16 2.71 9.71
N ASN A 153 1.63 3.85 10.20
CA ASN A 153 2.81 3.94 11.08
C ASN A 153 2.38 4.01 12.56
N ALA A 154 3.36 4.01 13.48
CA ALA A 154 3.09 4.02 14.91
C ALA A 154 2.21 5.20 15.39
N CYS A 155 2.32 6.37 14.76
CA CYS A 155 1.47 7.52 15.08
C CYS A 155 0.02 7.29 14.64
N GLY A 156 -0.16 6.79 13.41
CA GLY A 156 -1.47 6.46 12.87
C GLY A 156 -2.17 5.37 13.68
N GLU A 157 -1.45 4.33 14.09
CA GLU A 157 -2.02 3.22 14.87
C GLU A 157 -2.66 3.72 16.17
N VAL A 158 -1.99 4.59 16.91
CA VAL A 158 -2.51 5.14 18.17
C VAL A 158 -3.67 6.11 17.92
N VAL A 159 -3.48 7.08 17.02
CA VAL A 159 -4.47 8.15 16.80
C VAL A 159 -5.75 7.64 16.13
N PHE A 160 -5.64 6.70 15.19
CA PHE A 160 -6.83 6.13 14.53
C PHE A 160 -7.65 5.23 15.46
N ASN A 161 -7.07 4.76 16.57
CA ASN A 161 -7.78 4.10 17.65
C ASN A 161 -8.49 5.07 18.61
N GLY A 162 -8.39 6.39 18.37
CA GLY A 162 -9.02 7.44 19.16
C GLY A 162 -8.22 7.86 20.40
N GLU A 163 -6.97 7.42 20.50
CA GLU A 163 -6.05 7.80 21.57
C GLU A 163 -5.29 9.09 21.22
N PRO A 164 -4.82 9.86 22.22
CA PRO A 164 -3.99 11.03 21.96
C PRO A 164 -2.67 10.64 21.31
N ALA A 165 -2.18 11.50 20.40
CA ALA A 165 -0.90 11.27 19.72
C ALA A 165 0.25 11.12 20.74
N PRO A 166 1.08 10.07 20.60
CA PRO A 166 2.21 9.85 21.49
C PRO A 166 3.33 10.89 21.27
N GLU A 167 4.27 10.96 22.22
CA GLU A 167 5.43 11.86 22.09
C GLU A 167 6.25 11.51 20.85
N GLY A 168 6.62 12.53 20.07
CA GLY A 168 7.38 12.38 18.82
C GLY A 168 6.54 12.30 17.55
N CYS A 169 5.20 12.20 17.66
CA CYS A 169 4.32 12.29 16.50
C CYS A 169 4.08 13.74 16.07
N PRO A 170 3.86 13.98 14.76
CA PRO A 170 3.45 15.30 14.29
C PRO A 170 2.11 15.73 14.93
N PRO A 171 1.80 17.04 14.92
CA PRO A 171 0.51 17.52 15.39
C PRO A 171 -0.62 16.91 14.54
N VAL A 172 -1.64 16.37 15.21
CA VAL A 172 -2.82 15.80 14.55
C VAL A 172 -3.53 16.92 13.78
N PRO A 173 -3.80 16.76 12.47
CA PRO A 173 -4.50 17.77 11.70
C PRO A 173 -5.97 17.88 12.17
N GLU A 174 -6.59 19.04 11.98
CA GLU A 174 -7.99 19.29 12.36
C GLU A 174 -8.98 18.35 11.63
N ARG A 175 -8.57 17.80 10.48
CA ARG A 175 -9.29 16.77 9.74
C ARG A 175 -8.30 15.72 9.24
N LEU A 176 -8.59 14.46 9.52
CA LEU A 176 -7.92 13.31 8.91
C LEU A 176 -8.54 13.11 7.52
N GLU A 177 -7.75 13.35 6.47
CA GLU A 177 -8.13 13.14 5.07
C GLU A 177 -7.59 11.82 4.54
#